data_AF-A0A9W6U4Q1-F1
#
_entry.id   AF-A0A9W6U4Q1-F1
#
_cell.length_a   1.000
_cell.length_b   1.000
_cell.length_c   1.000
_cell.angle_alpha   90.00
_cell.angle_beta   90.00
_cell.angle_gamma   90.00
#
_symmetry.space_group_name_H-M   'P 1'
#
loop_
_entity.id
_entity.type
_entity.pdbx_description
1 polymer ?
#
loop_
_entity_poly.entity_id
_entity_poly.type
_entity_poly.pdbx_seq_one_letter_code
_entity_poly.pdbx_strand_id
1 'polypeptide(L)'
;MEAQLASLCLKWQQHLPDPSVRESACVAAKAKWVSSQAEAVNRSLKDQVLQQQLYLASLQHLMTQSPFLAPSKSKELFEGMHSFSALPESLSESQRTVHLQSQCDLGVRLVPALVGRFARQHLPNATFSNPFSHTSVMADGNFTYVSNILLCRIPHRSLEIAVGAALHYFQNLSTELKEHLSVYCDLELMQDLGDARAYSQMRYRNGPNFSSTSNTTLAARITPDSAVVVADFVDEDVRYPIDRTSEGRIGLDSCLTYVHHRQVARSLKLYLCPALVQGEVDLEI
;
A
#
# COMPACT_ATOMS: atom_id res chain seq x y z
N MET A 1 13.31 -47.49 36.05
CA MET A 1 14.68 -47.00 36.27
C MET A 1 15.30 -47.65 37.52
N GLU A 2 14.60 -47.67 38.66
CA GLU A 2 15.11 -48.26 39.92
C GLU A 2 15.43 -49.76 39.84
N ALA A 3 14.60 -50.57 39.16
CA ALA A 3 14.86 -52.00 38.97
C ALA A 3 16.12 -52.29 38.13
N GLN A 4 16.44 -51.42 37.15
CA GLN A 4 17.64 -51.54 36.33
C GLN A 4 18.89 -51.11 37.11
N LEU A 5 18.77 -50.09 37.96
CA LEU A 5 19.83 -49.66 38.88
C LEU A 5 20.17 -50.77 39.89
N ALA A 6 19.15 -51.39 40.50
CA ALA A 6 19.33 -52.50 41.44
C ALA A 6 20.02 -53.71 40.80
N SER A 7 19.67 -54.04 39.55
CA SER A 7 20.32 -55.10 38.77
C SER A 7 21.79 -54.77 38.45
N LEU A 8 22.10 -53.51 38.13
CA LEU A 8 23.46 -53.04 37.87
C LEU A 8 24.33 -53.08 39.13
N CYS A 9 23.79 -52.66 40.28
CA CYS A 9 24.46 -52.74 41.58
C CYS A 9 24.83 -54.17 41.95
N LEU A 10 23.92 -55.13 41.73
CA LEU A 10 24.19 -56.56 41.96
C LEU A 10 25.31 -57.10 41.06
N LYS A 11 25.32 -56.73 39.78
CA LYS A 11 26.39 -57.12 38.83
C LYS A 11 27.73 -56.52 39.21
N TRP A 12 27.77 -55.26 39.63
CA TRP A 12 29.01 -54.60 40.06
C TRP A 12 29.54 -55.18 41.38
N GLN A 13 28.68 -55.62 42.29
CA GLN A 13 29.10 -56.32 43.50
C GLN A 13 29.76 -57.68 43.21
N GLN A 14 29.30 -58.39 42.16
CA GLN A 14 29.87 -59.68 41.76
C GLN A 14 31.20 -59.56 41.01
N HIS A 15 31.37 -58.52 40.20
CA HIS A 15 32.53 -58.38 39.29
C HIS A 15 33.60 -57.39 39.76
N LEU A 16 33.29 -56.48 40.69
CA LEU A 16 34.23 -55.50 41.25
C LEU A 16 34.24 -55.62 42.78
N PRO A 17 35.09 -56.49 43.36
CA PRO A 17 35.08 -56.74 44.81
C PRO A 17 35.62 -55.53 45.61
N ASP A 18 36.53 -54.74 45.03
CA ASP A 18 37.11 -53.56 45.67
C ASP A 18 36.07 -52.43 45.81
N PRO A 19 35.76 -51.97 47.03
CA PRO A 19 34.84 -50.85 47.27
C PRO A 19 35.27 -49.54 46.60
N SER A 20 36.57 -49.23 46.55
CA SER A 20 37.08 -47.96 45.98
C SER A 20 36.89 -47.89 44.46
N VAL A 21 37.09 -49.02 43.78
CA VAL A 21 36.88 -49.18 42.34
C VAL A 21 35.40 -49.10 41.98
N ARG A 22 34.51 -49.65 42.83
CA ARG A 22 33.05 -49.54 42.64
C ARG A 22 32.53 -48.11 42.76
N GLU A 23 33.03 -47.36 43.75
CA GLU A 23 32.65 -45.96 43.92
C GLU A 23 33.08 -45.12 42.71
N SER A 24 34.31 -45.34 42.24
CA SER A 24 34.82 -44.69 41.02
C SER A 24 34.01 -45.06 39.78
N ALA A 25 33.62 -46.33 39.62
CA ALA A 25 32.77 -46.79 38.52
C ALA A 25 31.36 -46.18 38.58
N CYS A 26 30.80 -46.02 39.79
CA CYS A 26 29.50 -45.37 40.00
C CYS A 26 29.55 -43.88 39.64
N VAL A 27 30.60 -43.16 40.06
CA VAL A 27 30.82 -41.75 39.70
C VAL A 27 30.99 -41.59 38.20
N ALA A 28 31.79 -42.46 37.56
CA ALA A 28 31.98 -42.44 36.11
C ALA A 28 30.69 -42.75 35.34
N ALA A 29 29.88 -43.71 35.80
CA ALA A 29 28.60 -44.04 35.19
C ALA A 29 27.59 -42.89 35.33
N LYS A 30 27.54 -42.24 36.50
CA LYS A 30 26.72 -41.04 36.74
C LYS A 30 27.15 -39.89 35.82
N ALA A 31 28.45 -39.63 35.73
CA ALA A 31 28.99 -38.59 34.85
C ALA A 31 28.67 -38.87 33.37
N LYS A 32 28.82 -40.13 32.92
CA LYS A 32 28.45 -40.56 31.57
C LYS A 32 26.97 -40.36 31.29
N TRP A 33 26.10 -40.69 32.26
CA TRP A 33 24.66 -40.51 32.11
C TRP A 33 24.28 -39.03 32.01
N VAL A 34 24.82 -38.20 32.91
CA VAL A 34 24.59 -36.73 32.86
C VAL A 34 25.09 -36.14 31.55
N SER A 35 26.27 -36.52 31.08
CA SER A 35 26.82 -36.07 29.79
C SER A 35 25.94 -36.52 28.62
N SER A 36 25.46 -37.76 28.64
CA SER A 36 24.58 -38.28 27.59
C SER A 36 23.24 -37.53 27.53
N GLN A 37 22.69 -37.13 28.68
CA GLN A 37 21.47 -36.33 28.73
C GLN A 37 21.72 -34.91 28.22
N ALA A 38 22.83 -34.29 28.63
CA ALA A 38 23.23 -32.97 28.15
C ALA A 38 23.45 -32.96 26.63
N GLU A 39 24.08 -34.00 26.07
CA GLU A 39 24.23 -34.15 24.61
C GLU A 39 22.90 -34.33 23.88
N ALA A 40 21.98 -35.12 24.43
CA ALA A 40 20.67 -35.33 23.84
C ALA A 40 19.87 -34.01 23.79
N VAL A 41 19.88 -33.25 24.88
CA VAL A 41 19.25 -31.92 24.94
C VAL A 41 19.94 -30.96 23.98
N ASN A 42 21.27 -30.94 23.93
CA ASN A 42 22.03 -30.06 23.03
C ASN A 42 21.74 -30.36 21.55
N ARG A 43 21.63 -31.64 21.16
CA ARG A 43 21.21 -32.02 19.80
C ARG A 43 19.81 -31.51 19.50
N SER A 44 18.86 -31.73 20.41
CA SER A 44 17.49 -31.22 20.24
C SER A 44 17.43 -29.70 20.10
N LEU A 45 18.21 -28.96 20.87
CA LEU A 45 18.27 -27.50 20.77
C LEU A 45 18.87 -27.05 19.43
N LYS A 46 19.91 -27.72 18.94
CA LYS A 46 20.50 -27.41 17.62
C LYS A 46 19.50 -27.64 16.49
N ASP A 47 18.72 -28.72 16.56
CA ASP A 47 17.69 -29.01 15.56
C ASP A 47 16.58 -27.94 15.57
N GLN A 48 16.16 -27.49 16.75
CA GLN A 48 15.19 -26.39 16.90
C GLN A 48 15.72 -25.07 16.37
N VAL A 49 16.99 -24.72 16.67
CA VAL A 49 17.62 -23.50 16.15
C VAL A 49 17.71 -23.54 14.62
N LEU A 50 18.07 -24.69 14.04
CA LEU A 50 18.09 -24.85 12.59
C LEU A 50 16.69 -24.65 11.98
N GLN A 51 15.64 -25.22 12.58
CA GLN A 51 14.26 -24.99 12.14
C GLN A 51 13.88 -23.50 12.21
N GLN A 52 14.22 -22.81 13.29
CA GLN A 52 13.95 -21.38 13.43
C GLN A 52 14.69 -20.55 12.37
N GLN A 53 15.96 -20.87 12.10
CA GLN A 53 16.75 -20.20 11.06
C GLN A 53 16.13 -20.41 9.67
N LEU A 54 15.71 -21.63 9.36
CA LEU A 54 15.05 -21.95 8.08
C LEU A 54 13.68 -21.24 7.96
N TYR A 55 12.92 -21.17 9.05
CA TYR A 55 11.65 -20.45 9.09
C TYR A 55 11.86 -18.94 8.85
N LEU A 56 12.81 -18.32 9.55
CA LEU A 56 13.16 -16.91 9.35
C LEU A 56 13.68 -16.64 7.95
N ALA A 57 14.54 -17.50 7.40
CA ALA A 57 15.00 -17.38 6.01
C ALA A 57 13.84 -17.49 5.01
N SER A 58 12.87 -18.37 5.27
CA SER A 58 11.67 -18.51 4.44
C SER A 58 10.78 -17.26 4.53
N LEU A 59 10.59 -16.70 5.73
CA LEU A 59 9.88 -15.43 5.90
C LEU A 59 10.59 -14.29 5.19
N GLN A 60 11.92 -14.17 5.32
CA GLN A 60 12.71 -13.17 4.61
C GLN A 60 12.58 -13.33 3.09
N HIS A 61 12.62 -14.56 2.58
CA HIS A 61 12.40 -14.84 1.16
C HIS A 61 10.99 -14.43 0.70
N LEU A 62 9.95 -14.80 1.45
CA LEU A 62 8.57 -14.41 1.16
C LEU A 62 8.37 -12.90 1.24
N MET A 63 9.04 -12.22 2.18
CA MET A 63 9.07 -10.77 2.24
C MET A 63 9.70 -10.17 0.98
N THR A 64 10.83 -10.68 0.49
CA THR A 64 11.43 -10.20 -0.77
C THR A 64 10.56 -10.44 -2.01
N GLN A 65 9.67 -11.43 -1.97
CA GLN A 65 8.68 -11.68 -3.00
C GLN A 65 7.36 -10.93 -2.77
N SER A 66 7.26 -10.21 -1.65
CA SER A 66 6.08 -9.44 -1.31
C SER A 66 5.83 -8.37 -2.38
N PRO A 67 4.60 -8.21 -2.86
CA PRO A 67 4.25 -7.14 -3.79
C PRO A 67 4.49 -5.74 -3.20
N PHE A 68 4.69 -5.65 -1.88
CA PHE A 68 5.07 -4.42 -1.17
C PHE A 68 6.57 -4.08 -1.26
N LEU A 69 7.45 -5.05 -1.56
CA LEU A 69 8.90 -4.83 -1.70
C LEU A 69 9.39 -4.80 -3.15
N ALA A 70 8.60 -5.29 -4.11
CA ALA A 70 8.83 -4.95 -5.51
C ALA A 70 8.72 -3.42 -5.66
N PRO A 71 9.63 -2.74 -6.39
CA PRO A 71 9.50 -1.31 -6.62
C PRO A 71 8.14 -1.05 -7.24
N SER A 72 7.27 -0.45 -6.44
CA SER A 72 5.89 -0.30 -6.85
C SER A 72 5.83 0.74 -7.94
N LYS A 73 5.05 0.45 -8.97
CA LYS A 73 4.77 1.40 -10.05
C LYS A 73 4.08 2.66 -9.50
N SER A 74 3.50 2.59 -8.30
CA SER A 74 2.87 3.73 -7.61
C SER A 74 3.87 4.83 -7.30
N LYS A 75 5.06 4.50 -6.80
CA LYS A 75 6.07 5.50 -6.42
C LYS A 75 6.65 6.18 -7.66
N GLU A 76 6.96 5.42 -8.69
CA GLU A 76 7.43 5.97 -9.97
C GLU A 76 6.36 6.85 -10.66
N LEU A 77 5.08 6.47 -10.56
CA LEU A 77 3.98 7.31 -11.04
C LEU A 77 3.83 8.57 -10.21
N PHE A 78 3.92 8.48 -8.89
CA PHE A 78 3.86 9.63 -8.00
C PHE A 78 5.01 10.60 -8.27
N GLU A 79 6.26 10.13 -8.24
CA GLU A 79 7.45 10.94 -8.53
C GLU A 79 7.45 11.50 -9.96
N GLY A 80 6.83 10.80 -10.91
CA GLY A 80 6.71 11.26 -12.29
C GLY A 80 5.61 12.29 -12.52
N MET A 81 4.51 12.23 -11.77
CA MET A 81 3.33 13.10 -11.97
C MET A 81 3.34 14.31 -11.03
N HIS A 82 3.67 14.08 -9.77
CA HIS A 82 3.53 15.06 -8.71
C HIS A 82 4.85 15.80 -8.50
N SER A 83 4.77 17.13 -8.58
CA SER A 83 5.83 18.03 -8.14
C SER A 83 5.32 18.83 -6.97
N PHE A 84 6.16 19.01 -5.95
CA PHE A 84 5.82 19.79 -4.77
C PHE A 84 5.17 21.14 -5.15
N SER A 85 3.97 21.37 -4.65
CA SER A 85 3.12 22.50 -5.01
C SER A 85 2.72 23.30 -3.77
N ALA A 86 3.28 24.51 -3.64
CA ALA A 86 3.01 25.42 -2.54
C ALA A 86 2.37 26.72 -3.04
N LEU A 87 1.35 27.17 -2.32
CA LEU A 87 0.60 28.41 -2.55
C LEU A 87 0.78 29.35 -1.35
N PRO A 88 1.91 30.07 -1.28
CA PRO A 88 2.18 31.01 -0.19
C PRO A 88 1.33 32.26 -0.30
N GLU A 89 1.21 33.00 0.80
CA GLU A 89 0.46 34.25 0.90
C GLU A 89 1.02 35.36 -0.01
N SER A 90 2.29 35.26 -0.42
CA SER A 90 2.94 36.24 -1.30
C SER A 90 2.43 36.21 -2.74
N LEU A 91 1.71 35.15 -3.17
CA LEU A 91 1.14 35.07 -4.51
C LEU A 91 -0.13 35.92 -4.60
N SER A 92 -0.19 36.77 -5.62
CA SER A 92 -1.46 37.42 -5.98
C SER A 92 -2.49 36.38 -6.45
N GLU A 93 -3.77 36.74 -6.44
CA GLU A 93 -4.85 35.86 -6.88
C GLU A 93 -4.68 35.39 -8.33
N SER A 94 -4.16 36.25 -9.21
CA SER A 94 -3.86 35.90 -10.60
C SER A 94 -2.68 34.92 -10.69
N GLN A 95 -1.61 35.14 -9.94
CA GLN A 95 -0.45 34.24 -9.90
C GLN A 95 -0.82 32.87 -9.35
N ARG A 96 -1.63 32.85 -8.29
CA ARG A 96 -2.17 31.62 -7.69
C ARG A 96 -3.00 30.82 -8.69
N THR A 97 -3.89 31.48 -9.43
CA THR A 97 -4.72 30.84 -10.46
C THR A 97 -3.86 30.25 -11.57
N VAL A 98 -2.86 30.99 -12.06
CA VAL A 98 -1.92 30.53 -13.09
C VAL A 98 -1.12 29.32 -12.59
N HIS A 99 -0.68 29.32 -11.34
CA HIS A 99 0.03 28.18 -10.73
C HIS A 99 -0.83 26.92 -10.76
N LEU A 100 -2.06 27.00 -10.25
CA LEU A 100 -3.01 25.88 -10.24
C LEU A 100 -3.32 25.37 -11.66
N GLN A 101 -3.54 26.27 -12.62
CA GLN A 101 -3.75 25.91 -14.02
C GLN A 101 -2.51 25.22 -14.63
N SER A 102 -1.31 25.71 -14.30
CA SER A 102 -0.06 25.11 -14.80
C SER A 102 0.14 23.69 -14.27
N GLN A 103 -0.24 23.44 -13.02
CA GLN A 103 -0.21 22.11 -12.41
C GLN A 103 -1.19 21.15 -13.11
N CYS A 104 -2.43 21.60 -13.33
CA CYS A 104 -3.41 20.87 -14.14
C CYS A 104 -2.85 20.49 -15.53
N ASP A 105 -2.24 21.46 -16.22
CA ASP A 105 -1.67 21.28 -17.57
C ASP A 105 -0.46 20.36 -17.62
N LEU A 106 0.35 20.35 -16.57
CA LEU A 106 1.45 19.41 -16.40
C LEU A 106 0.89 17.99 -16.25
N GLY A 107 -0.07 17.80 -15.34
CA GLY A 107 -0.72 16.52 -15.07
C GLY A 107 -1.30 15.90 -16.33
N VAL A 108 -2.18 16.60 -17.05
CA VAL A 108 -2.80 16.04 -18.27
C VAL A 108 -1.79 15.71 -19.38
N ARG A 109 -0.60 16.31 -19.36
CA ARG A 109 0.49 16.11 -20.35
C ARG A 109 1.38 14.92 -20.00
N LEU A 110 1.76 14.76 -18.75
CA LEU A 110 2.67 13.70 -18.31
C LEU A 110 1.99 12.35 -18.21
N VAL A 111 0.73 12.36 -17.76
CA VAL A 111 -0.06 11.16 -17.48
C VAL A 111 -0.07 10.13 -18.64
N PRO A 112 -0.36 10.49 -19.91
CA PRO A 112 -0.35 9.51 -21.00
C PRO A 112 1.01 8.84 -21.21
N ALA A 113 2.09 9.59 -21.08
CA ALA A 113 3.45 9.05 -21.26
C ALA A 113 3.80 8.10 -20.11
N LEU A 114 3.50 8.49 -18.87
CA LEU A 114 3.78 7.72 -17.66
C LEU A 114 2.93 6.45 -17.60
N VAL A 115 1.62 6.56 -17.71
CA VAL A 115 0.71 5.40 -17.76
C VAL A 115 1.04 4.52 -18.96
N GLY A 116 1.38 5.10 -20.10
CA GLY A 116 1.80 4.39 -21.29
C GLY A 116 3.01 3.47 -21.08
N ARG A 117 3.94 3.78 -20.16
CA ARG A 117 5.09 2.88 -19.87
C ARG A 117 4.66 1.55 -19.26
N PHE A 118 3.56 1.56 -18.51
CA PHE A 118 3.07 0.37 -17.79
C PHE A 118 1.90 -0.31 -18.52
N ALA A 119 1.07 0.48 -19.17
CA ALA A 119 -0.21 0.05 -19.73
C ALA A 119 -0.14 -0.39 -21.20
N ARG A 120 0.91 0.00 -21.94
CA ARG A 120 1.01 -0.27 -23.40
C ARG A 120 0.83 -1.74 -23.77
N GLN A 121 1.39 -2.64 -22.98
CA GLN A 121 1.26 -4.08 -23.22
C GLN A 121 -0.14 -4.63 -22.91
N HIS A 122 -0.92 -3.94 -22.08
CA HIS A 122 -2.25 -4.37 -21.64
C HIS A 122 -3.38 -3.72 -22.47
N LEU A 123 -3.10 -2.57 -23.09
CA LEU A 123 -4.04 -1.80 -23.92
C LEU A 123 -4.79 -2.64 -24.98
N PRO A 124 -4.16 -3.57 -25.73
CA PRO A 124 -4.87 -4.37 -26.72
C PRO A 124 -5.98 -5.26 -26.13
N ASN A 125 -5.79 -5.71 -24.88
CA ASN A 125 -6.67 -6.67 -24.21
C ASN A 125 -7.64 -6.00 -23.22
N ALA A 126 -7.37 -4.74 -22.86
CA ALA A 126 -8.18 -3.93 -21.95
C ALA A 126 -9.45 -3.44 -22.67
N THR A 127 -10.51 -4.23 -22.63
CA THR A 127 -11.81 -3.90 -23.21
C THR A 127 -12.77 -3.40 -22.15
N PHE A 128 -13.92 -2.87 -22.55
CA PHE A 128 -14.96 -2.50 -21.60
C PHE A 128 -15.42 -3.67 -20.71
N SER A 129 -15.63 -4.86 -21.29
CA SER A 129 -16.02 -6.06 -20.55
C SER A 129 -14.88 -6.70 -19.76
N ASN A 130 -13.63 -6.30 -20.02
CA ASN A 130 -12.44 -6.80 -19.35
C ASN A 130 -11.44 -5.64 -19.17
N PRO A 131 -11.75 -4.68 -18.28
CA PRO A 131 -10.86 -3.55 -18.06
C PRO A 131 -9.59 -4.04 -17.40
N PHE A 132 -8.45 -3.46 -17.78
CA PHE A 132 -7.23 -3.67 -17.03
C PHE A 132 -7.30 -2.79 -15.78
N SER A 133 -7.28 -3.42 -14.60
CA SER A 133 -7.17 -2.74 -13.32
C SER A 133 -5.90 -3.20 -12.62
N HIS A 134 -5.14 -2.24 -12.11
CA HIS A 134 -3.96 -2.51 -11.29
C HIS A 134 -3.97 -1.59 -10.08
N THR A 135 -4.10 -2.18 -8.90
CA THR A 135 -3.91 -1.52 -7.61
C THR A 135 -2.51 -1.86 -7.11
N SER A 136 -1.77 -0.85 -6.69
CA SER A 136 -0.44 -1.02 -6.12
C SER A 136 -0.31 -0.16 -4.87
N VAL A 137 0.11 -0.78 -3.78
CA VAL A 137 0.29 -0.13 -2.47
C VAL A 137 1.75 -0.27 -2.08
N MET A 138 2.37 0.81 -1.63
CA MET A 138 3.78 0.87 -1.21
C MET A 138 3.94 1.82 -0.04
N ALA A 139 4.93 1.59 0.81
CA ALA A 139 5.35 2.56 1.81
C ALA A 139 6.86 2.80 1.71
N ASP A 140 7.33 4.01 1.99
CA ASP A 140 8.76 4.35 1.99
C ASP A 140 9.28 4.95 3.31
N GLY A 141 8.53 4.72 4.39
CA GLY A 141 8.86 5.17 5.75
C GLY A 141 8.27 6.54 6.11
N ASN A 142 8.04 7.39 5.11
CA ASN A 142 7.37 8.69 5.29
C ASN A 142 5.90 8.65 4.85
N PHE A 143 5.61 7.93 3.77
CA PHE A 143 4.27 7.87 3.19
C PHE A 143 3.85 6.46 2.83
N THR A 144 2.53 6.24 2.77
CA THR A 144 1.93 5.09 2.10
C THR A 144 1.32 5.57 0.78
N TYR A 145 1.87 5.10 -0.32
CA TYR A 145 1.41 5.37 -1.67
C TYR A 145 0.42 4.30 -2.12
N VAL A 146 -0.78 4.72 -2.47
CA VAL A 146 -1.76 3.88 -3.16
C VAL A 146 -1.91 4.41 -4.56
N SER A 147 -1.65 3.58 -5.57
CA SER A 147 -2.02 3.88 -6.95
C SER A 147 -3.08 2.91 -7.42
N ASN A 148 -4.04 3.44 -8.18
CA ASN A 148 -4.96 2.64 -8.95
C ASN A 148 -4.92 3.09 -10.40
N ILE A 149 -4.67 2.14 -11.29
CA ILE A 149 -4.69 2.36 -12.73
C ILE A 149 -5.83 1.54 -13.30
N LEU A 150 -6.83 2.23 -13.84
CA LEU A 150 -7.87 1.62 -14.66
C LEU A 150 -7.64 2.01 -16.12
N LEU A 151 -7.51 1.01 -16.98
CA LEU A 151 -7.48 1.19 -18.42
C LEU A 151 -8.61 0.40 -19.05
N CYS A 152 -9.32 1.08 -19.92
CA CYS A 152 -10.43 0.52 -20.67
C CYS A 152 -10.41 1.14 -22.06
N ARG A 153 -10.76 0.36 -23.08
CA ARG A 153 -10.97 0.83 -24.44
C ARG A 153 -12.47 1.04 -24.67
N ILE A 154 -12.87 2.28 -24.95
CA ILE A 154 -14.25 2.72 -25.24
C ILE A 154 -14.37 3.39 -26.62
N PRO A 155 -15.59 3.43 -27.20
CA PRO A 155 -15.84 4.14 -28.45
C PRO A 155 -15.58 5.65 -28.34
N HIS A 156 -14.98 6.23 -29.38
CA HIS A 156 -14.69 7.66 -29.43
C HIS A 156 -15.93 8.56 -29.29
N ARG A 157 -17.06 8.15 -29.88
CA ARG A 157 -18.34 8.90 -29.75
C ARG A 157 -18.86 8.99 -28.31
N SER A 158 -18.31 8.17 -27.41
CA SER A 158 -18.67 8.15 -25.99
C SER A 158 -17.60 8.76 -25.10
N LEU A 159 -16.52 9.32 -25.68
CA LEU A 159 -15.39 9.86 -24.94
C LEU A 159 -15.79 11.07 -24.10
N GLU A 160 -16.52 12.03 -24.69
CA GLU A 160 -17.06 13.20 -24.00
C GLU A 160 -18.01 12.80 -22.88
N ILE A 161 -18.88 11.81 -23.13
CA ILE A 161 -19.81 11.27 -22.13
C ILE A 161 -19.05 10.62 -20.98
N ALA A 162 -18.01 9.83 -21.27
CA ALA A 162 -17.21 9.16 -20.25
C ALA A 162 -16.39 10.14 -19.40
N VAL A 163 -15.82 11.17 -20.02
CA VAL A 163 -15.12 12.25 -19.31
C VAL A 163 -16.10 13.06 -18.47
N GLY A 164 -17.27 13.40 -19.01
CA GLY A 164 -18.33 14.07 -18.27
C GLY A 164 -18.79 13.25 -17.07
N ALA A 165 -18.97 11.93 -17.23
CA ALA A 165 -19.32 11.02 -16.15
C ALA A 165 -18.20 10.92 -15.09
N ALA A 166 -16.93 10.89 -15.50
CA ALA A 166 -15.80 10.88 -14.58
C ALA A 166 -15.73 12.19 -13.77
N LEU A 167 -15.84 13.34 -14.43
CA LEU A 167 -15.89 14.64 -13.77
C LEU A 167 -17.08 14.74 -12.82
N HIS A 168 -18.26 14.29 -13.24
CA HIS A 168 -19.46 14.25 -12.40
C HIS A 168 -19.27 13.35 -11.17
N TYR A 169 -18.64 12.19 -11.33
CA TYR A 169 -18.29 11.33 -10.20
C TYR A 169 -17.39 12.06 -9.20
N PHE A 170 -16.33 12.74 -9.67
CA PHE A 170 -15.44 13.50 -8.79
C PHE A 170 -16.14 14.67 -8.09
N GLN A 171 -17.03 15.37 -8.79
CA GLN A 171 -17.85 16.44 -8.20
C GLN A 171 -18.80 15.92 -7.13
N ASN A 172 -19.26 14.68 -7.25
CA ASN A 172 -20.18 14.03 -6.31
C ASN A 172 -19.48 12.98 -5.43
N LEU A 173 -18.15 13.01 -5.34
CA LEU A 173 -17.36 11.97 -4.68
C LEU A 173 -17.82 11.72 -3.24
N SER A 174 -18.18 12.79 -2.51
CA SER A 174 -18.73 12.69 -1.16
C SER A 174 -19.99 11.82 -1.08
N THR A 175 -20.95 12.06 -1.99
CA THR A 175 -22.18 11.28 -2.09
C THR A 175 -21.90 9.84 -2.48
N GLU A 176 -21.04 9.62 -3.47
CA GLU A 176 -20.67 8.29 -3.97
C GLU A 176 -19.97 7.44 -2.90
N LEU A 177 -19.04 8.04 -2.15
CA LEU A 177 -18.35 7.39 -1.03
C LEU A 177 -19.31 7.04 0.12
N LYS A 178 -20.27 7.92 0.40
CA LYS A 178 -21.30 7.67 1.41
C LYS A 178 -22.22 6.52 1.00
N GLU A 179 -22.75 6.55 -0.22
CA GLU A 179 -23.72 5.56 -0.70
C GLU A 179 -23.10 4.17 -0.87
N HIS A 180 -21.88 4.09 -1.40
CA HIS A 180 -21.26 2.81 -1.72
C HIS A 180 -20.39 2.22 -0.61
N LEU A 181 -19.79 3.06 0.23
CA LEU A 181 -18.79 2.63 1.22
C LEU A 181 -19.14 3.07 2.64
N SER A 182 -20.24 3.79 2.86
CA SER A 182 -20.57 4.40 4.15
C SER A 182 -19.47 5.32 4.68
N VAL A 183 -18.69 5.92 3.78
CA VAL A 183 -17.58 6.83 4.08
C VAL A 183 -18.11 8.27 4.03
N TYR A 184 -17.96 9.00 5.14
CA TYR A 184 -18.42 10.39 5.25
C TYR A 184 -17.25 11.34 5.04
N CYS A 185 -17.34 12.18 4.02
CA CYS A 185 -16.38 13.25 3.75
C CYS A 185 -17.11 14.48 3.19
N ASP A 186 -16.55 15.65 3.41
CA ASP A 186 -17.01 16.90 2.81
C ASP A 186 -16.08 17.25 1.65
N LEU A 187 -16.65 17.47 0.46
CA LEU A 187 -15.93 17.96 -0.70
C LEU A 187 -16.42 19.36 -1.02
N GLU A 188 -15.50 20.34 -1.00
CA GLU A 188 -15.80 21.74 -1.25
C GLU A 188 -15.02 22.23 -2.48
N LEU A 189 -15.74 22.81 -3.45
CA LEU A 189 -15.10 23.48 -4.58
C LEU A 189 -14.58 24.84 -4.11
N MET A 190 -13.27 25.01 -4.10
CA MET A 190 -12.62 26.24 -3.62
C MET A 190 -12.46 27.25 -4.76
N GLN A 191 -12.15 26.77 -5.96
CA GLN A 191 -11.97 27.62 -7.14
C GLN A 191 -12.29 26.85 -8.43
N ASP A 192 -13.12 27.45 -9.30
CA ASP A 192 -13.24 27.03 -10.70
C ASP A 192 -12.09 27.64 -11.51
N LEU A 193 -11.33 26.77 -12.19
CA LEU A 193 -10.14 27.16 -12.95
C LEU A 193 -10.41 27.22 -14.46
N GLY A 194 -11.66 26.97 -14.89
CA GLY A 194 -12.07 26.92 -16.29
C GLY A 194 -11.58 25.67 -17.03
N ASP A 195 -12.06 25.45 -18.25
CA ASP A 195 -11.60 24.37 -19.14
C ASP A 195 -11.61 22.96 -18.51
N ALA A 196 -12.66 22.64 -17.75
CA ALA A 196 -12.77 21.39 -16.99
C ALA A 196 -11.63 21.18 -15.98
N ARG A 197 -11.16 22.27 -15.37
CA ARG A 197 -10.22 22.30 -14.26
C ARG A 197 -10.89 22.86 -13.01
N ALA A 198 -10.58 22.28 -11.85
CA ALA A 198 -11.12 22.71 -10.57
C ALA A 198 -10.07 22.57 -9.48
N TYR A 199 -10.19 23.40 -8.44
CA TYR A 199 -9.46 23.26 -7.20
C TYR A 199 -10.47 23.05 -6.06
N SER A 200 -10.31 21.96 -5.34
CA SER A 200 -11.24 21.52 -4.29
C SER A 200 -10.51 21.10 -3.03
N GLN A 201 -11.15 21.25 -1.89
CA GLN A 201 -10.69 20.71 -0.62
C GLN A 201 -11.61 19.56 -0.21
N MET A 202 -11.02 18.42 0.13
CA MET A 202 -11.71 17.28 0.71
C MET A 202 -11.37 17.19 2.18
N ARG A 203 -12.38 17.03 3.04
CA ARG A 203 -12.24 16.84 4.48
C ARG A 203 -12.88 15.51 4.85
N TYR A 204 -12.09 14.63 5.43
CA TYR A 204 -12.54 13.32 5.90
C TYR A 204 -12.47 13.26 7.42
N ARG A 205 -13.49 12.68 8.06
CA ARG A 205 -13.47 12.33 9.48
C ARG A 205 -14.05 10.95 9.69
N ASN A 206 -13.35 10.13 10.46
CA ASN A 206 -13.78 8.84 10.92
C ASN A 206 -13.51 8.70 12.41
N GLY A 207 -14.52 9.02 13.22
CA GLY A 207 -14.35 9.10 14.68
C GLY A 207 -13.47 10.27 15.12
N PRO A 208 -13.06 10.30 16.40
CA PRO A 208 -12.33 11.44 16.99
C PRO A 208 -10.85 11.51 16.59
N ASN A 209 -10.25 10.38 16.24
CA ASN A 209 -8.80 10.25 16.08
C ASN A 209 -8.36 10.17 14.61
N PHE A 210 -9.29 9.94 13.68
CA PHE A 210 -8.97 9.86 12.26
C PHE A 210 -9.63 11.01 11.51
N SER A 211 -8.84 11.98 11.09
CA SER A 211 -9.29 13.04 10.20
C SER A 211 -8.19 13.39 9.21
N SER A 212 -8.56 13.56 7.95
CA SER A 212 -7.66 14.03 6.90
C SER A 212 -8.27 15.24 6.20
N THR A 213 -7.43 16.17 5.77
CA THR A 213 -7.81 17.25 4.86
C THR A 213 -6.84 17.19 3.69
N SER A 214 -7.33 17.27 2.46
CA SER A 214 -6.48 17.30 1.28
C SER A 214 -6.96 18.38 0.32
N ASN A 215 -6.00 19.10 -0.26
CA ASN A 215 -6.26 20.05 -1.33
C ASN A 215 -5.91 19.41 -2.67
N THR A 216 -6.84 19.45 -3.62
CA THR A 216 -6.71 18.70 -4.86
C THR A 216 -7.12 19.56 -6.05
N THR A 217 -6.27 19.56 -7.07
CA THR A 217 -6.61 20.01 -8.42
C THR A 217 -7.20 18.85 -9.19
N LEU A 218 -8.23 19.11 -9.99
CA LEU A 218 -8.82 18.16 -10.93
C LEU A 218 -8.76 18.80 -12.31
N ALA A 219 -8.35 18.05 -13.32
CA ALA A 219 -8.30 18.51 -14.70
C ALA A 219 -8.72 17.39 -15.67
N ALA A 220 -9.47 17.75 -16.70
CA ALA A 220 -9.75 16.87 -17.81
C ALA A 220 -9.29 17.48 -19.13
N ARG A 221 -8.75 16.64 -20.01
CA ARG A 221 -8.43 17.02 -21.39
C ARG A 221 -8.84 15.93 -22.36
N ILE A 222 -9.58 16.34 -23.38
CA ILE A 222 -9.96 15.49 -24.51
C ILE A 222 -9.09 15.88 -25.70
N THR A 223 -8.49 14.88 -26.33
CA THR A 223 -7.78 15.01 -27.61
C THR A 223 -8.46 14.09 -28.63
N PRO A 224 -8.15 14.23 -29.93
CA PRO A 224 -8.71 13.34 -30.95
C PRO A 224 -8.45 11.84 -30.68
N ASP A 225 -7.35 11.51 -30.01
CA ASP A 225 -6.88 10.13 -29.85
C ASP A 225 -7.05 9.57 -28.42
N SER A 226 -7.21 10.43 -27.43
CA SER A 226 -7.28 10.06 -26.01
C SER A 226 -8.09 11.05 -25.17
N ALA A 227 -8.54 10.61 -24.01
CA ALA A 227 -8.96 11.51 -22.94
C ALA A 227 -8.19 11.21 -21.67
N VAL A 228 -7.94 12.27 -20.90
CA VAL A 228 -7.22 12.22 -19.63
C VAL A 228 -8.05 12.95 -18.60
N VAL A 229 -8.23 12.33 -17.44
CA VAL A 229 -8.73 13.00 -16.23
C VAL A 229 -7.68 12.77 -15.16
N VAL A 230 -7.21 13.84 -14.52
CA VAL A 230 -6.13 13.77 -13.53
C VAL A 230 -6.53 14.61 -12.33
N ALA A 231 -6.27 14.07 -11.14
CA ALA A 231 -6.34 14.76 -9.89
C ALA A 231 -4.96 14.74 -9.23
N ASP A 232 -4.49 15.90 -8.77
CA ASP A 232 -3.18 16.08 -8.14
C ASP A 232 -3.26 16.98 -6.91
N PHE A 233 -2.36 16.81 -5.92
CA PHE A 233 -2.42 17.56 -4.67
C PHE A 233 -1.77 18.93 -4.74
N VAL A 234 -2.29 19.83 -3.90
CA VAL A 234 -1.55 21.01 -3.47
C VAL A 234 -1.04 20.74 -2.07
N ASP A 235 0.28 20.71 -1.90
CA ASP A 235 0.93 20.34 -0.65
C ASP A 235 0.72 21.38 0.45
N GLU A 236 0.88 22.64 0.07
CA GLU A 236 0.84 23.75 1.01
C GLU A 236 -0.04 24.85 0.45
N ASP A 237 -1.02 25.27 1.23
CA ASP A 237 -1.89 26.39 0.89
C ASP A 237 -2.20 27.19 2.14
N VAL A 238 -1.65 28.41 2.21
CA VAL A 238 -1.84 29.28 3.37
C VAL A 238 -3.31 29.71 3.50
N ARG A 239 -4.04 29.85 2.38
CA ARG A 239 -5.44 30.29 2.38
C ARG A 239 -6.38 29.17 2.83
N TYR A 240 -6.03 27.93 2.49
CA TYR A 240 -6.82 26.74 2.80
C TYR A 240 -5.91 25.67 3.43
N PRO A 241 -5.49 25.88 4.70
CA PRO A 241 -4.46 25.07 5.32
C PRO A 241 -4.92 23.61 5.50
N ILE A 242 -3.96 22.70 5.33
CA ILE A 242 -4.10 21.28 5.64
C ILE A 242 -3.48 21.03 7.02
N ASP A 243 -4.25 20.44 7.93
CA ASP A 243 -3.79 20.12 9.27
C ASP A 243 -2.93 18.85 9.23
N ARG A 244 -1.65 18.99 8.84
CA ARG A 244 -0.69 17.88 8.70
C ARG A 244 -0.15 17.38 10.05
N THR A 245 -0.40 18.10 11.14
CA THR A 245 0.28 17.91 12.42
C THR A 245 -0.65 18.13 13.61
N SER A 246 -1.37 17.09 14.00
CA SER A 246 -1.73 16.90 15.40
C SER A 246 -1.20 15.54 15.81
N GLU A 247 -0.37 15.48 16.85
CA GLU A 247 0.17 14.23 17.40
C GLU A 247 -0.96 13.19 17.53
N GLY A 248 -0.80 12.04 16.87
CA GLY A 248 -1.78 10.94 16.90
C GLY A 248 -2.83 10.91 15.78
N ARG A 249 -2.75 11.74 14.73
CA ARG A 249 -3.63 11.66 13.55
C ARG A 249 -2.93 11.12 12.30
N ILE A 250 -3.63 10.28 11.54
CA ILE A 250 -3.17 9.73 10.25
C ILE A 250 -3.70 10.64 9.12
N GLY A 251 -2.79 11.29 8.39
CA GLY A 251 -3.12 12.05 7.17
C GLY A 251 -3.20 11.14 5.95
N LEU A 252 -4.16 11.42 5.05
CA LEU A 252 -4.37 10.68 3.81
C LEU A 252 -4.49 11.65 2.65
N ASP A 253 -3.60 11.49 1.68
CA ASP A 253 -3.59 12.21 0.41
C ASP A 253 -3.85 11.17 -0.72
N SER A 254 -4.96 11.29 -1.47
CA SER A 254 -5.27 10.45 -2.66
C SER A 254 -5.16 11.16 -4.04
N CYS A 255 -4.26 10.69 -4.92
CA CYS A 255 -4.13 11.15 -6.31
C CYS A 255 -4.81 10.15 -7.24
N LEU A 256 -5.64 10.62 -8.17
CA LEU A 256 -6.39 9.77 -9.11
C LEU A 256 -6.09 10.16 -10.54
N THR A 257 -5.72 9.18 -11.36
CA THR A 257 -5.31 9.38 -12.75
C THR A 257 -6.07 8.41 -13.66
N TYR A 258 -6.75 8.93 -14.68
CA TYR A 258 -7.53 8.19 -15.66
C TYR A 258 -7.05 8.51 -17.09
N VAL A 259 -6.79 7.46 -17.89
CA VAL A 259 -6.25 7.57 -19.26
C VAL A 259 -7.01 6.66 -20.22
N HIS A 260 -7.39 7.19 -21.39
CA HIS A 260 -8.22 6.49 -22.38
C HIS A 260 -7.68 6.54 -23.83
N HIS A 261 -7.88 5.48 -24.67
CA HIS A 261 -7.48 5.40 -26.11
C HIS A 261 -8.56 4.74 -27.05
N ARG A 262 -8.67 5.16 -28.35
CA ARG A 262 -9.62 4.77 -29.47
C ARG A 262 -9.87 3.24 -29.74
N GLN A 263 -10.91 2.67 -30.43
CA GLN A 263 -12.25 3.04 -30.99
C GLN A 263 -13.09 1.77 -31.39
N VAL A 264 -14.39 1.97 -31.70
CA VAL A 264 -15.48 1.17 -32.38
C VAL A 264 -16.15 0.03 -31.59
N ALA A 265 -17.48 0.17 -31.45
CA ALA A 265 -18.47 -0.78 -30.93
C ALA A 265 -18.75 -0.77 -29.41
N ARG A 266 -20.04 -1.01 -29.12
CA ARG A 266 -20.88 -0.41 -28.07
C ARG A 266 -20.64 -0.91 -26.63
N SER A 267 -21.04 -0.04 -25.70
CA SER A 267 -21.44 -0.29 -24.30
C SER A 267 -20.34 -0.20 -23.22
N LEU A 268 -20.76 0.17 -21.99
CA LEU A 268 -20.09 1.07 -21.04
C LEU A 268 -20.20 0.61 -19.56
N LYS A 269 -19.19 0.96 -18.73
CA LYS A 269 -19.09 1.04 -17.24
C LYS A 269 -17.63 1.40 -16.86
N LEU A 270 -17.49 2.33 -15.93
CA LEU A 270 -16.26 2.94 -15.42
C LEU A 270 -16.26 2.73 -13.90
N TYR A 271 -15.15 2.34 -13.28
CA TYR A 271 -15.05 2.27 -11.82
C TYR A 271 -13.70 2.80 -11.34
N LEU A 272 -13.73 3.99 -10.73
CA LEU A 272 -12.65 4.56 -9.93
C LEU A 272 -12.55 3.76 -8.63
N CYS A 273 -11.34 3.33 -8.27
CA CYS A 273 -11.15 2.51 -7.09
C CYS A 273 -11.13 3.36 -5.81
N PRO A 274 -11.59 2.77 -4.70
CA PRO A 274 -11.98 3.47 -3.48
C PRO A 274 -10.75 3.76 -2.62
N ALA A 275 -10.89 4.80 -1.79
CA ALA A 275 -10.12 4.95 -0.58
C ALA A 275 -10.18 3.63 0.22
N LEU A 276 -9.02 2.99 0.44
CA LEU A 276 -8.91 1.86 1.36
C LEU A 276 -8.60 2.41 2.75
N VAL A 277 -9.62 2.32 3.57
CA VAL A 277 -9.60 2.36 5.03
C VAL A 277 -8.71 1.23 5.54
N GLN A 278 -7.69 1.57 6.34
CA GLN A 278 -7.12 0.63 7.31
C GLN A 278 -7.73 1.00 8.67
N GLY A 279 -8.76 0.25 9.06
CA GLY A 279 -9.09 0.09 10.47
C GLY A 279 -8.13 -0.94 11.03
N GLU A 280 -7.49 -0.63 12.16
CA GLU A 280 -6.83 -1.63 12.99
C GLU A 280 -7.86 -2.69 13.39
N VAL A 281 -7.57 -3.95 13.07
CA VAL A 281 -8.11 -5.07 13.81
C VAL A 281 -7.18 -5.23 15.00
N ASP A 282 -7.65 -4.85 16.18
CA ASP A 282 -7.04 -5.25 17.45
C ASP A 282 -6.95 -6.78 17.47
N LEU A 283 -5.75 -7.30 17.24
CA LEU A 283 -5.39 -8.64 17.69
C LEU A 283 -4.86 -8.47 19.11
N GLU A 284 -5.76 -8.57 20.08
CA GLU A 284 -5.37 -8.93 21.44
C GLU A 284 -4.57 -10.25 21.36
N ILE A 285 -3.30 -10.18 21.80
CA ILE A 285 -2.52 -11.34 22.25
C ILE A 285 -2.57 -11.33 23.78
#